data_AF-Q6QJE2-F1
#
_entry.id   AF-Q6QJE2-F1
#
_cell.length_a   1.000
_cell.length_b   1.000
_cell.length_c   1.000
_cell.angle_alpha   90.00
_cell.angle_beta   90.00
_cell.angle_gamma   90.00
#
_symmetry.space_group_name_H-M   'P 1'
#
loop_
_entity.id
_entity.type
_entity.pdbx_description
1 polymer ?
#
loop_
_entity_poly.entity_id
_entity_poly.type
_entity_poly.pdbx_seq_one_letter_code
_entity_poly.pdbx_strand_id
1 'polypeptide(L)'
;MASTTLLQPALGLPSRVGPRSPLSLPKIPRVCTHTSAPSTSKYCDSSSVIESTLGRQTSVAGRPWLAPRPAPQQSRGDLLVSKSGAAGGMGAHGGGLGEPVDNWIKKLLVGVAAAYIGLVVLVPFLNVFVQAFAKGIIPFLEHCADPDFLHALKMTLMLAFVTVPLNTVFGTVAAINLTRNEFPGKVFLMSLLDLPFSISPVVTGLMLTLLYGRTGWFAALLRETGINVVFAFTGMALATMFVTLPFVVRELIPILENMDLSQEEAARTLGANDWQVFWNVTLPNIRWGLLYGVILCNARAMGEFGAVSVISGNIIGRTQTLTLFVESAYKEYNTEAAFAAAVLLSALALGTLWIKDKVEEAAAAESRK
;
A
#
# COMPACT_ATOMS: atom_id res chain seq x y z
N MET A 1 -28.44 -31.70 34.89
CA MET A 1 -29.82 -31.16 34.90
C MET A 1 -30.04 -30.55 33.52
N ALA A 2 -30.45 -31.39 32.56
CA ALA A 2 -31.80 -31.44 31.94
C ALA A 2 -32.08 -30.14 31.17
N SER A 3 -32.12 -30.08 29.83
CA SER A 3 -32.90 -30.89 28.89
C SER A 3 -32.30 -30.79 27.47
N THR A 4 -32.09 -31.88 26.72
CA THR A 4 -33.04 -32.64 25.86
C THR A 4 -33.30 -31.92 24.51
N THR A 5 -32.62 -32.25 23.41
CA THR A 5 -32.87 -33.31 22.39
C THR A 5 -33.70 -32.82 21.19
N LEU A 6 -33.18 -33.05 19.97
CA LEU A 6 -33.83 -33.58 18.73
C LEU A 6 -33.12 -32.96 17.49
N LEU A 7 -32.16 -33.62 16.82
CA LEU A 7 -32.26 -34.73 15.85
C LEU A 7 -33.33 -34.54 14.75
N GLN A 8 -32.92 -34.24 13.51
CA GLN A 8 -32.94 -35.22 12.41
C GLN A 8 -32.34 -34.70 11.06
N PRO A 9 -31.73 -35.58 10.24
CA PRO A 9 -31.09 -35.25 8.95
C PRO A 9 -31.77 -35.89 7.71
N ALA A 10 -31.22 -35.54 6.53
CA ALA A 10 -31.09 -36.34 5.30
C ALA A 10 -32.31 -36.64 4.39
N LEU A 11 -32.23 -36.13 3.14
CA LEU A 11 -32.76 -36.65 1.86
C LEU A 11 -32.25 -35.69 0.76
N GLY A 12 -31.74 -36.04 -0.42
CA GLY A 12 -31.54 -37.31 -1.11
C GLY A 12 -31.16 -37.02 -2.57
N LEU A 13 -29.91 -37.37 -2.93
CA LEU A 13 -29.40 -37.94 -4.21
C LEU A 13 -29.53 -37.23 -5.59
N PRO A 14 -28.60 -37.54 -6.53
CA PRO A 14 -28.34 -36.79 -7.77
C PRO A 14 -28.63 -37.56 -9.08
N SER A 15 -28.68 -36.85 -10.22
CA SER A 15 -28.53 -37.36 -11.61
C SER A 15 -28.41 -36.14 -12.56
N ARG A 16 -27.70 -36.08 -13.69
CA ARG A 16 -27.04 -37.04 -14.57
C ARG A 16 -26.04 -36.29 -15.48
N VAL A 17 -25.01 -37.00 -15.89
CA VAL A 17 -23.89 -36.67 -16.81
C VAL A 17 -24.33 -36.66 -18.30
N GLY A 18 -23.71 -35.83 -19.15
CA GLY A 18 -23.62 -36.07 -20.61
C GLY A 18 -23.15 -34.88 -21.48
N PRO A 19 -22.41 -35.06 -22.60
CA PRO A 19 -21.19 -34.27 -22.88
C PRO A 19 -21.12 -33.48 -24.23
N ARG A 20 -20.12 -32.56 -24.32
CA ARG A 20 -19.28 -32.09 -25.47
C ARG A 20 -19.97 -31.73 -26.79
N SER A 21 -19.76 -30.53 -27.37
CA SER A 21 -18.59 -30.17 -28.21
C SER A 21 -18.80 -28.78 -28.90
N PRO A 22 -17.78 -28.13 -29.48
CA PRO A 22 -17.65 -26.67 -29.55
C PRO A 22 -17.97 -26.04 -30.93
N LEU A 23 -18.42 -24.78 -30.96
CA LEU A 23 -18.47 -23.93 -32.16
C LEU A 23 -18.05 -22.51 -31.75
N SER A 24 -16.82 -22.08 -32.08
CA SER A 24 -16.39 -21.45 -33.34
C SER A 24 -16.54 -19.92 -33.30
N LEU A 25 -15.43 -19.26 -32.96
CA LEU A 25 -15.19 -17.83 -33.21
C LEU A 25 -14.94 -17.61 -34.71
N PRO A 26 -15.41 -16.50 -35.30
CA PRO A 26 -14.76 -15.91 -36.46
C PRO A 26 -13.80 -14.79 -36.02
N LYS A 27 -12.69 -14.73 -36.74
CA LYS A 27 -11.52 -13.88 -36.56
C LYS A 27 -11.35 -13.09 -37.88
N ILE A 28 -10.69 -11.92 -37.83
CA ILE A 28 -9.91 -11.26 -38.93
C ILE A 28 -10.73 -10.29 -39.85
N PRO A 29 -10.16 -9.25 -40.54
CA PRO A 29 -8.86 -8.52 -40.45
C PRO A 29 -8.95 -6.96 -40.41
N ARG A 30 -7.82 -6.30 -40.09
CA ARG A 30 -7.47 -4.92 -40.53
C ARG A 30 -6.94 -4.91 -41.97
N VAL A 31 -7.23 -3.86 -42.73
CA VAL A 31 -6.46 -3.44 -43.94
C VAL A 31 -6.40 -1.90 -44.03
N CYS A 32 -5.19 -1.37 -44.25
CA CYS A 32 -4.88 0.01 -44.65
C CYS A 32 -4.71 0.09 -46.17
N THR A 33 -4.95 1.26 -46.79
CA THR A 33 -4.06 1.95 -47.76
C THR A 33 -4.72 3.18 -48.40
N HIS A 34 -4.04 4.35 -48.30
CA HIS A 34 -3.69 5.35 -49.34
C HIS A 34 -4.61 5.51 -50.59
N THR A 35 -4.93 6.69 -51.16
CA THR A 35 -4.13 7.92 -51.42
C THR A 35 -5.00 8.97 -52.16
N SER A 36 -4.48 10.21 -52.25
CA SER A 36 -4.72 11.29 -53.24
C SER A 36 -5.67 12.45 -52.92
N ALA A 37 -5.05 13.65 -52.79
CA ALA A 37 -5.57 15.02 -52.61
C ALA A 37 -5.91 15.68 -53.99
N PRO A 38 -6.06 17.03 -54.17
CA PRO A 38 -6.16 18.19 -53.25
C PRO A 38 -7.24 19.27 -53.61
N SER A 39 -7.59 20.19 -52.69
CA SER A 39 -7.50 21.67 -52.88
C SER A 39 -8.31 22.49 -51.84
N THR A 40 -7.60 23.45 -51.23
CA THR A 40 -8.04 24.79 -50.77
C THR A 40 -9.28 24.94 -49.88
N SER A 41 -9.07 25.12 -48.56
CA SER A 41 -9.58 26.29 -47.81
C SER A 41 -9.13 26.24 -46.34
N LYS A 42 -8.32 27.24 -45.95
CA LYS A 42 -8.22 27.90 -44.63
C LYS A 42 -8.58 27.07 -43.38
N TYR A 43 -7.58 26.47 -42.74
CA TYR A 43 -7.29 26.51 -41.28
C TYR A 43 -5.97 25.72 -41.06
N CYS A 44 -4.86 26.44 -40.89
CA CYS A 44 -3.56 25.92 -40.48
C CYS A 44 -3.11 26.78 -39.29
N ASP A 45 -2.82 26.20 -38.13
CA ASP A 45 -1.44 25.98 -37.68
C ASP A 45 -1.41 25.34 -36.27
N SER A 46 -0.34 24.57 -36.00
CA SER A 46 0.03 23.75 -34.83
C SER A 46 -0.47 22.29 -34.79
N SER A 47 0.06 21.52 -35.74
CA SER A 47 0.30 20.07 -35.63
C SER A 47 1.78 19.80 -35.30
N SER A 48 2.08 18.55 -34.89
CA SER A 48 3.40 17.91 -34.69
C SER A 48 3.97 18.12 -33.27
N VAL A 49 4.44 17.13 -32.52
CA VAL A 49 5.15 15.87 -32.80
C VAL A 49 4.95 14.94 -31.59
N ILE A 50 4.80 13.62 -31.80
CA ILE A 50 5.40 12.49 -31.03
C ILE A 50 4.57 11.23 -31.32
N GLU A 51 4.89 10.61 -32.45
CA GLU A 51 4.61 9.22 -32.78
C GLU A 51 5.93 8.65 -33.36
N SER A 52 6.20 7.38 -33.09
CA SER A 52 7.33 6.57 -33.60
C SER A 52 8.67 6.60 -32.83
N THR A 53 8.85 5.68 -31.87
CA THR A 53 10.10 4.90 -31.74
C THR A 53 9.83 3.55 -31.07
N LEU A 54 9.26 2.62 -31.83
CA LEU A 54 9.30 1.18 -31.54
C LEU A 54 10.34 0.59 -32.51
N GLY A 55 11.57 0.41 -32.04
CA GLY A 55 12.67 0.01 -32.90
C GLY A 55 13.95 -0.33 -32.14
N ARG A 56 14.15 -1.63 -31.92
CA ARG A 56 15.45 -2.33 -31.82
C ARG A 56 16.55 -1.65 -30.98
N GLN A 57 16.74 -2.13 -29.76
CA GLN A 57 18.11 -2.38 -29.29
C GLN A 57 18.20 -3.73 -28.59
N THR A 58 18.84 -4.64 -29.32
CA THR A 58 19.41 -5.90 -28.88
C THR A 58 20.58 -5.66 -27.93
N SER A 59 20.58 -6.37 -26.80
CA SER A 59 21.73 -7.02 -26.16
C SER A 59 23.09 -6.33 -26.31
N VAL A 60 23.51 -5.60 -25.28
CA VAL A 60 24.94 -5.50 -24.94
C VAL A 60 25.11 -5.77 -23.45
N ALA A 61 25.72 -6.91 -23.19
CA ALA A 61 26.14 -7.40 -21.90
C ALA A 61 27.28 -6.54 -21.31
N GLY A 62 27.20 -6.34 -19.99
CA GLY A 62 28.32 -6.34 -19.06
C GLY A 62 29.40 -5.27 -19.22
N ARG A 63 29.32 -4.20 -18.41
CA ARG A 63 30.49 -3.63 -17.73
C ARG A 63 30.13 -3.12 -16.32
N PRO A 64 30.99 -3.30 -15.30
CA PRO A 64 30.71 -2.92 -13.93
C PRO A 64 30.95 -1.42 -13.70
N TRP A 65 30.18 -0.84 -12.78
CA TRP A 65 30.29 0.55 -12.34
C TRP A 65 31.64 0.81 -11.66
N LEU A 66 32.38 1.78 -12.20
CA LEU A 66 33.58 2.38 -11.59
C LEU A 66 33.18 3.74 -11.00
N ALA A 67 33.65 3.97 -9.78
CA ALA A 67 33.31 5.05 -8.86
C ALA A 67 33.53 6.49 -9.39
N PRO A 68 32.88 7.52 -8.78
CA PRO A 68 32.97 8.91 -9.20
C PRO A 68 34.28 9.55 -8.70
N ARG A 69 34.92 10.38 -9.55
CA ARG A 69 36.08 11.21 -9.19
C ARG A 69 35.64 12.48 -8.42
N PRO A 70 36.42 12.96 -7.43
CA PRO A 70 36.11 14.17 -6.68
C PRO A 70 36.49 15.45 -7.45
N ALA A 71 35.70 16.52 -7.27
CA ALA A 71 35.95 17.85 -7.82
C ALA A 71 36.97 18.64 -6.99
N PRO A 72 37.84 19.47 -7.60
CA PRO A 72 38.81 20.28 -6.87
C PRO A 72 38.20 21.58 -6.35
N GLN A 73 38.60 21.91 -5.12
CA GLN A 73 38.24 23.07 -4.32
C GLN A 73 39.02 24.31 -4.77
N GLN A 74 38.33 25.41 -5.11
CA GLN A 74 38.97 26.68 -5.45
C GLN A 74 38.64 27.76 -4.42
N SER A 75 39.71 28.42 -3.99
CA SER A 75 39.85 29.29 -2.83
C SER A 75 39.22 30.66 -3.01
N ARG A 76 38.58 31.07 -1.90
CA ARG A 76 38.29 32.42 -1.41
C ARG A 76 39.31 33.48 -1.86
N GLY A 77 38.82 34.52 -2.51
CA GLY A 77 39.56 35.75 -2.83
C GLY A 77 38.56 36.89 -3.01
N ASP A 78 38.65 37.87 -2.12
CA ASP A 78 37.77 39.04 -1.99
C ASP A 78 37.69 39.87 -3.26
N LEU A 79 36.50 40.35 -3.62
CA LEU A 79 36.34 41.61 -4.35
C LEU A 79 34.92 42.18 -4.20
N LEU A 80 34.86 43.20 -3.35
CA LEU A 80 33.81 44.20 -3.26
C LEU A 80 33.61 44.87 -4.61
N VAL A 81 32.44 44.71 -5.25
CA VAL A 81 31.99 45.62 -6.32
C VAL A 81 30.49 45.91 -6.18
N SER A 82 30.24 47.05 -5.56
CA SER A 82 29.36 48.13 -6.01
C SER A 82 28.10 47.79 -6.81
N LYS A 83 26.94 48.06 -6.18
CA LYS A 83 25.67 48.37 -6.83
C LYS A 83 25.80 49.64 -7.68
N SER A 84 25.59 49.54 -9.00
CA SER A 84 24.88 50.54 -9.81
C SER A 84 24.97 50.17 -11.30
N GLY A 85 23.82 50.12 -11.97
CA GLY A 85 23.72 50.56 -13.36
C GLY A 85 23.81 49.52 -14.47
N ALA A 86 22.71 49.45 -15.22
CA ALA A 86 22.64 49.31 -16.68
C ALA A 86 22.87 47.92 -17.33
N ALA A 87 21.73 47.29 -17.65
CA ALA A 87 21.26 46.96 -19.00
C ALA A 87 22.20 46.25 -20.01
N GLY A 88 21.72 45.09 -20.50
CA GLY A 88 22.25 44.33 -21.64
C GLY A 88 22.55 42.89 -21.19
N GLY A 89 21.71 41.87 -21.38
CA GLY A 89 20.94 41.53 -22.57
C GLY A 89 21.66 40.40 -23.29
N MET A 90 21.31 39.13 -23.03
CA MET A 90 21.55 38.00 -23.94
C MET A 90 20.86 36.71 -23.42
N GLY A 91 19.89 36.21 -24.19
CA GLY A 91 19.75 34.77 -24.44
C GLY A 91 18.89 33.92 -23.50
N ALA A 92 17.56 34.09 -23.53
CA ALA A 92 16.62 33.02 -23.17
C ALA A 92 15.46 32.98 -24.17
N HIS A 93 15.75 32.43 -25.36
CA HIS A 93 14.74 32.04 -26.34
C HIS A 93 14.06 30.76 -25.84
N GLY A 94 12.94 30.92 -25.15
CA GLY A 94 12.01 29.85 -24.76
C GLY A 94 10.59 30.36 -24.90
N GLY A 95 10.17 30.64 -26.14
CA GLY A 95 8.82 31.07 -26.48
C GLY A 95 7.83 29.92 -26.36
N GLY A 96 7.13 29.87 -25.23
CA GLY A 96 5.90 29.11 -25.06
C GLY A 96 4.81 30.09 -24.63
N LEU A 97 3.76 30.21 -25.45
CA LEU A 97 2.54 30.98 -25.19
C LEU A 97 1.78 30.38 -23.99
N GLY A 98 2.28 30.60 -22.77
CA GLY A 98 1.51 30.44 -21.55
C GLY A 98 0.79 31.74 -21.28
N GLU A 99 -0.43 31.90 -21.77
CA GLU A 99 -1.28 33.01 -21.34
C GLU A 99 -1.32 33.06 -19.80
N PRO A 100 -1.31 34.25 -19.19
CA PRO A 100 -1.50 34.37 -17.76
C PRO A 100 -2.91 33.86 -17.45
N VAL A 101 -3.05 32.57 -17.16
CA VAL A 101 -4.32 32.05 -16.65
C VAL A 101 -4.59 32.84 -15.39
N ASP A 102 -5.62 33.69 -15.45
CA ASP A 102 -5.97 34.61 -14.38
C ASP A 102 -5.96 33.87 -13.05
N ASN A 103 -5.31 34.46 -12.05
CA ASN A 103 -5.19 33.85 -10.72
C ASN A 103 -6.56 33.44 -10.14
N TRP A 104 -7.66 34.07 -10.59
CA TRP A 104 -9.01 33.68 -10.23
C TRP A 104 -9.46 32.35 -10.86
N ILE A 105 -9.16 32.10 -12.14
CA ILE A 105 -9.50 30.82 -12.80
C ILE A 105 -8.78 29.66 -12.11
N LYS A 106 -7.49 29.84 -11.77
CA LYS A 106 -6.73 28.84 -10.99
C LYS A 106 -7.37 28.57 -9.63
N LYS A 107 -7.75 29.63 -8.89
CA LYS A 107 -8.44 29.50 -7.59
C LYS A 107 -9.80 28.82 -7.74
N LEU A 108 -10.54 29.09 -8.81
CA LEU A 108 -11.83 28.47 -9.09
C LEU A 108 -11.66 26.98 -9.40
N LEU A 109 -10.71 26.60 -10.27
CA LEU A 109 -10.41 25.20 -10.58
C LEU A 109 -9.98 24.42 -9.32
N VAL A 110 -9.08 25.00 -8.51
CA VAL A 110 -8.68 24.40 -7.23
C VAL A 110 -9.86 24.32 -6.25
N GLY A 111 -10.70 25.36 -6.19
CA GLY A 111 -11.89 25.38 -5.33
C GLY A 111 -12.93 24.34 -5.72
N VAL A 112 -13.21 24.18 -7.02
CA VAL A 112 -14.11 23.13 -7.54
C VAL A 112 -13.54 21.75 -7.28
N ALA A 113 -12.25 21.53 -7.53
CA ALA A 113 -11.59 20.26 -7.26
C ALA A 113 -11.61 19.92 -5.76
N ALA A 114 -11.27 20.87 -4.89
CA ALA A 114 -11.29 20.70 -3.44
C ALA A 114 -12.72 20.46 -2.92
N ALA A 115 -13.72 21.16 -3.45
CA ALA A 115 -15.12 20.95 -3.08
C ALA A 115 -15.62 19.57 -3.52
N TYR A 116 -15.26 19.12 -4.73
CA TYR A 116 -15.62 17.79 -5.21
C TYR A 116 -14.96 16.68 -4.37
N ILE A 117 -13.65 16.77 -4.11
CA ILE A 117 -12.93 15.82 -3.23
C ILE A 117 -13.52 15.85 -1.82
N GLY A 118 -13.77 17.04 -1.28
CA GLY A 118 -14.40 17.23 0.02
C GLY A 118 -15.79 16.59 0.09
N LEU A 119 -16.63 16.78 -0.92
CA LEU A 119 -17.95 16.17 -1.00
C LEU A 119 -17.87 14.64 -1.04
N VAL A 120 -17.04 14.08 -1.93
CA VAL A 120 -16.92 12.62 -2.13
C VAL A 120 -16.34 11.91 -0.90
N VAL A 121 -15.48 12.58 -0.12
CA VAL A 121 -14.89 12.00 1.10
C VAL A 121 -15.74 12.27 2.33
N LEU A 122 -16.15 13.52 2.57
CA LEU A 122 -16.83 13.91 3.80
C LEU A 122 -18.27 13.41 3.86
N VAL A 123 -19.00 13.36 2.74
CA VAL A 123 -20.39 12.90 2.75
C VAL A 123 -20.52 11.44 3.22
N PRO A 124 -19.85 10.44 2.63
CA PRO A 124 -19.95 9.07 3.12
C PRO A 124 -19.36 8.91 4.52
N PHE A 125 -18.27 9.61 4.84
CA PHE A 125 -17.67 9.58 6.16
C PHE A 125 -18.64 10.10 7.25
N LEU A 126 -19.25 11.27 7.06
CA LEU A 126 -20.24 11.82 7.99
C LEU A 126 -21.50 10.94 8.05
N ASN A 127 -21.93 10.39 6.92
CA ASN A 127 -23.07 9.49 6.85
C ASN A 127 -22.89 8.24 7.71
N VAL A 128 -21.67 7.73 7.86
CA VAL A 128 -21.35 6.61 8.77
C VAL A 128 -21.71 6.97 10.21
N PHE A 129 -21.38 8.17 10.68
CA PHE A 129 -21.75 8.63 12.01
C PHE A 129 -23.26 8.85 12.14
N VAL A 130 -23.89 9.52 11.17
CA VAL A 130 -25.34 9.78 11.20
C VAL A 130 -26.13 8.47 11.28
N GLN A 131 -25.76 7.46 10.49
CA GLN A 131 -26.46 6.17 10.50
C GLN A 131 -26.15 5.33 11.74
N ALA A 132 -24.91 5.36 12.25
CA ALA A 132 -24.56 4.64 13.48
C ALA A 132 -25.36 5.14 14.70
N PHE A 133 -25.68 6.44 14.74
CA PHE A 133 -26.44 7.06 15.83
C PHE A 133 -27.92 7.30 15.48
N ALA A 134 -28.43 6.75 14.37
CA ALA A 134 -29.80 7.02 13.90
C ALA A 134 -30.90 6.64 14.90
N LYS A 135 -30.69 5.57 15.68
CA LYS A 135 -31.59 5.15 16.77
C LYS A 135 -31.15 5.63 18.16
N GLY A 136 -30.19 6.54 18.23
CA GLY A 136 -29.60 7.04 19.47
C GLY A 136 -28.36 6.27 19.94
N ILE A 137 -27.85 6.66 21.12
CA ILE A 137 -26.57 6.15 21.66
C ILE A 137 -26.73 4.77 22.30
N ILE A 138 -27.91 4.43 22.85
CA ILE A 138 -28.14 3.15 23.53
C ILE A 138 -28.03 1.97 22.55
N PRO A 139 -28.72 1.95 21.40
CA PRO A 139 -28.58 0.85 20.43
C PRO A 139 -27.16 0.73 19.88
N PHE A 140 -26.46 1.87 19.70
CA PHE A 140 -25.04 1.86 19.32
C PHE A 140 -24.19 1.10 20.34
N LEU A 141 -24.37 1.39 21.64
CA LEU A 141 -23.65 0.69 22.70
C LEU A 141 -24.04 -0.79 22.80
N GLU A 142 -25.31 -1.13 22.56
CA GLU A 142 -25.78 -2.52 22.52
C GLU A 142 -25.11 -3.30 21.38
N HIS A 143 -25.03 -2.72 20.18
CA HIS A 143 -24.31 -3.33 19.04
C HIS A 143 -22.82 -3.48 19.30
N CYS A 144 -22.19 -2.52 20.00
CA CYS A 144 -20.80 -2.64 20.41
C CYS A 144 -20.57 -3.70 21.50
N ALA A 145 -21.60 -4.03 22.29
CA ALA A 145 -21.57 -5.07 23.30
C ALA A 145 -21.92 -6.46 22.76
N ASP A 146 -22.29 -6.56 21.49
CA ASP A 146 -22.61 -7.83 20.85
C ASP A 146 -21.38 -8.78 20.84
N PRO A 147 -21.56 -10.07 21.18
CA PRO A 147 -20.45 -11.03 21.22
C PRO A 147 -19.70 -11.19 19.90
N ASP A 148 -20.41 -11.14 18.75
CA ASP A 148 -19.81 -11.29 17.43
C ASP A 148 -19.03 -10.02 17.06
N PHE A 149 -19.54 -8.85 17.43
CA PHE A 149 -18.82 -7.58 17.29
C PHE A 149 -17.51 -7.59 18.09
N LEU A 150 -17.57 -7.96 19.38
CA LEU A 150 -16.39 -8.01 20.26
C LEU A 150 -15.39 -9.06 19.78
N HIS A 151 -15.87 -10.20 19.28
CA HIS A 151 -15.02 -11.20 18.64
C HIS A 151 -14.31 -10.62 17.42
N ALA A 152 -15.04 -9.94 16.52
CA ALA A 152 -14.48 -9.35 15.32
C ALA A 152 -13.43 -8.26 15.62
N LEU A 153 -13.69 -7.42 16.65
CA LEU A 153 -12.73 -6.46 17.16
C LEU A 153 -11.46 -7.14 17.70
N LYS A 154 -11.63 -8.16 18.54
CA LYS A 154 -10.50 -8.95 19.08
C LYS A 154 -9.68 -9.59 17.97
N MET A 155 -10.34 -10.15 16.94
CA MET A 155 -9.67 -10.74 15.78
C MET A 155 -8.84 -9.71 15.01
N THR A 156 -9.38 -8.52 14.75
CA THR A 156 -8.62 -7.43 14.09
C THR A 156 -7.41 -7.01 14.91
N LEU A 157 -7.57 -6.84 16.23
CA LEU A 157 -6.48 -6.44 17.12
C LEU A 157 -5.40 -7.53 17.24
N MET A 158 -5.80 -8.81 17.36
CA MET A 158 -4.86 -9.93 17.36
C MET A 158 -4.09 -10.03 16.05
N LEU A 159 -4.78 -9.83 14.92
CA LEU A 159 -4.16 -9.84 13.60
C LEU A 159 -3.12 -8.73 13.47
N ALA A 160 -3.45 -7.50 13.87
CA ALA A 160 -2.51 -6.39 13.90
C ALA A 160 -1.33 -6.64 14.87
N PHE A 161 -1.61 -7.15 16.07
CA PHE A 161 -0.60 -7.44 17.10
C PHE A 161 0.43 -8.48 16.65
N VAL A 162 0.05 -9.44 15.80
CA VAL A 162 0.98 -10.44 15.25
C VAL A 162 1.67 -9.92 13.98
N THR A 163 0.89 -9.36 13.05
CA THR A 163 1.41 -9.00 11.72
C THR A 163 2.34 -7.79 11.76
N VAL A 164 2.03 -6.78 12.58
CA VAL A 164 2.80 -5.52 12.63
C VAL A 164 4.21 -5.74 13.17
N PRO A 165 4.44 -6.42 14.32
CA PRO A 165 5.80 -6.69 14.79
C PRO A 165 6.59 -7.57 13.82
N LEU A 166 5.98 -8.60 13.24
CA LEU A 166 6.65 -9.46 12.27
C LEU A 166 7.10 -8.66 11.04
N ASN A 167 6.21 -7.85 10.48
CA ASN A 167 6.55 -6.99 9.35
C ASN A 167 7.53 -5.88 9.71
N THR A 168 7.53 -5.42 10.95
CA THR A 168 8.54 -4.47 11.45
C THR A 168 9.92 -5.11 11.43
N VAL A 169 10.05 -6.33 11.97
CA VAL A 169 11.32 -7.07 11.99
C VAL A 169 11.78 -7.42 10.57
N PHE A 170 10.95 -8.10 9.79
CA PHE A 170 11.31 -8.50 8.42
C PHE A 170 11.50 -7.30 7.50
N GLY A 171 10.67 -6.26 7.65
CA GLY A 171 10.77 -5.04 6.86
C GLY A 171 12.03 -4.24 7.16
N THR A 172 12.44 -4.14 8.44
CA THR A 172 13.69 -3.47 8.83
C THR A 172 14.90 -4.22 8.29
N VAL A 173 14.93 -5.55 8.45
CA VAL A 173 16.01 -6.39 7.92
C VAL A 173 16.09 -6.26 6.39
N ALA A 174 14.95 -6.33 5.69
CA ALA A 174 14.91 -6.16 4.24
C ALA A 174 15.41 -4.77 3.80
N ALA A 175 14.95 -3.69 4.45
CA ALA A 175 15.35 -2.32 4.13
C ALA A 175 16.87 -2.10 4.32
N ILE A 176 17.44 -2.59 5.42
CA ILE A 176 18.88 -2.48 5.67
C ILE A 176 19.67 -3.26 4.62
N ASN A 177 19.27 -4.51 4.34
CA ASN A 177 19.99 -5.33 3.35
C ASN A 177 19.90 -4.76 1.93
N LEU A 178 18.74 -4.19 1.57
CA LEU A 178 18.53 -3.60 0.25
C LEU A 178 19.27 -2.27 0.08
N THR A 179 19.45 -1.49 1.14
CA THR A 179 20.17 -0.20 1.06
C THR A 179 21.67 -0.33 1.21
N ARG A 180 22.16 -1.23 2.09
CA ARG A 180 23.59 -1.37 2.40
C ARG A 180 24.37 -2.25 1.43
N ASN A 181 23.72 -3.21 0.77
CA ASN A 181 24.41 -4.18 -0.09
C ASN A 181 24.10 -3.96 -1.57
N GLU A 182 25.13 -4.01 -2.40
CA GLU A 182 25.00 -4.10 -3.87
C GLU A 182 25.15 -5.55 -4.32
N PHE A 183 24.04 -6.19 -4.66
CA PHE A 183 24.03 -7.56 -5.21
C PHE A 183 23.19 -7.62 -6.48
N PRO A 184 23.52 -8.49 -7.45
CA PRO A 184 22.89 -8.49 -8.78
C PRO A 184 21.37 -8.74 -8.76
N GLY A 185 20.84 -9.36 -7.71
CA GLY A 185 19.40 -9.61 -7.53
C GLY A 185 18.60 -8.48 -6.86
N LYS A 186 19.23 -7.35 -6.49
CA LYS A 186 18.59 -6.27 -5.72
C LYS A 186 17.34 -5.72 -6.40
N VAL A 187 17.40 -5.45 -7.70
CA VAL A 187 16.26 -4.92 -8.48
C VAL A 187 15.09 -5.90 -8.51
N PHE A 188 15.37 -7.20 -8.65
CA PHE A 188 14.35 -8.23 -8.61
C PHE A 188 13.68 -8.33 -7.24
N LEU A 189 14.47 -8.28 -6.15
CA LEU A 189 13.94 -8.32 -4.80
C LEU A 189 13.10 -7.07 -4.46
N MET A 190 13.54 -5.88 -4.88
CA MET A 190 12.73 -4.66 -4.77
C MET A 190 11.40 -4.79 -5.51
N SER A 191 11.42 -5.35 -6.73
CA SER A 191 10.19 -5.59 -7.50
C SER A 191 9.26 -6.60 -6.82
N LEU A 192 9.81 -7.63 -6.17
CA LEU A 192 9.05 -8.62 -5.42
C LEU A 192 8.41 -8.03 -4.16
N LEU A 193 9.06 -7.07 -3.50
CA LEU A 193 8.49 -6.35 -2.37
C LEU A 193 7.37 -5.40 -2.79
N ASP A 194 7.39 -4.90 -4.03
CA ASP A 194 6.36 -4.01 -4.56
C ASP A 194 5.18 -4.76 -5.19
N LEU A 195 5.35 -6.06 -5.41
CA LEU A 195 4.35 -6.95 -5.99
C LEU A 195 2.99 -6.94 -5.26
N PRO A 196 2.91 -6.88 -3.91
CA PRO A 196 1.64 -6.78 -3.21
C PRO A 196 0.80 -5.55 -3.57
N PHE A 197 1.43 -4.44 -3.98
CA PHE A 197 0.69 -3.25 -4.45
C PHE A 197 0.16 -3.39 -5.87
N SER A 198 0.77 -4.26 -6.67
CA SER A 198 0.35 -4.53 -8.05
C SER A 198 -0.75 -5.60 -8.11
N ILE A 199 -0.83 -6.47 -7.11
CA ILE A 199 -1.82 -7.54 -7.03
C ILE A 199 -3.06 -7.08 -6.26
N SER A 200 -4.25 -7.32 -6.83
CA SER A 200 -5.50 -7.09 -6.10
C SER A 200 -5.52 -7.88 -4.79
N PRO A 201 -5.91 -7.27 -3.65
CA PRO A 201 -5.98 -7.99 -2.38
C PRO A 201 -6.83 -9.27 -2.46
N VAL A 202 -7.94 -9.25 -3.21
CA VAL A 202 -8.80 -10.44 -3.43
C VAL A 202 -8.03 -11.55 -4.14
N VAL A 203 -7.21 -11.21 -5.14
CA VAL A 203 -6.35 -12.16 -5.86
C VAL A 203 -5.27 -12.70 -4.92
N THR A 204 -4.72 -11.89 -4.02
CA THR A 204 -3.79 -12.34 -2.97
C THR A 204 -4.44 -13.41 -2.09
N GLY A 205 -5.67 -13.17 -1.62
CA GLY A 205 -6.42 -14.14 -0.84
C GLY A 205 -6.66 -15.46 -1.60
N LEU A 206 -7.06 -15.38 -2.88
CA LEU A 206 -7.24 -16.56 -3.73
C LEU A 206 -5.93 -17.31 -3.96
N MET A 207 -4.83 -16.60 -4.25
CA MET A 207 -3.51 -17.17 -4.45
C MET A 207 -3.06 -17.97 -3.21
N LEU A 208 -3.20 -17.39 -2.02
CA LEU A 208 -2.85 -18.05 -0.77
C LEU A 208 -3.76 -19.26 -0.48
N THR A 209 -5.05 -19.17 -0.77
CA THR A 209 -5.98 -20.31 -0.67
C THR A 209 -5.60 -21.45 -1.62
N LEU A 210 -5.15 -21.15 -2.84
CA LEU A 210 -4.69 -22.18 -3.79
C LEU A 210 -3.35 -22.78 -3.35
N LEU A 211 -2.45 -21.97 -2.80
CA LEU A 211 -1.11 -22.39 -2.39
C LEU A 211 -1.10 -23.24 -1.11
N TYR A 212 -1.94 -22.87 -0.13
CA TYR A 212 -2.04 -23.51 1.19
C TYR A 212 -3.32 -24.35 1.38
N GLY A 213 -4.18 -24.42 0.36
CA GLY A 213 -5.38 -25.25 0.38
C GLY A 213 -5.06 -26.75 0.38
N ARG A 214 -6.11 -27.57 0.43
CA ARG A 214 -6.00 -29.04 0.53
C ARG A 214 -5.26 -29.70 -0.64
N THR A 215 -5.23 -29.04 -1.80
CA THR A 215 -4.54 -29.47 -3.02
C THR A 215 -3.36 -28.56 -3.38
N GLY A 216 -2.96 -27.67 -2.47
CA GLY A 216 -1.88 -26.71 -2.69
C GLY A 216 -0.48 -27.33 -2.58
N TRP A 217 0.53 -26.59 -3.03
CA TRP A 217 1.92 -27.05 -3.00
C TRP A 217 2.41 -27.37 -1.57
N PHE A 218 1.92 -26.66 -0.55
CA PHE A 218 2.28 -26.90 0.85
C PHE A 218 1.34 -27.85 1.59
N ALA A 219 0.37 -28.47 0.92
CA ALA A 219 -0.64 -29.31 1.57
C ALA A 219 -0.06 -30.53 2.29
N ALA A 220 1.08 -31.08 1.84
CA ALA A 220 1.75 -32.18 2.53
C ALA A 220 2.36 -31.72 3.87
N LEU A 221 3.17 -30.66 3.83
CA LEU A 221 3.81 -30.06 5.01
C LEU A 221 2.79 -29.58 6.06
N LEU A 222 1.68 -29.00 5.62
CA LEU A 222 0.61 -28.54 6.50
C LEU A 222 -0.11 -29.70 7.20
N ARG A 223 -0.28 -30.84 6.51
CA ARG A 223 -0.87 -32.04 7.11
C ARG A 223 0.05 -32.67 8.15
N GLU A 224 1.35 -32.67 7.93
CA GLU A 224 2.35 -33.19 8.89
C GLU A 224 2.45 -32.32 10.14
N THR A 225 2.38 -31.01 9.99
CA THR A 225 2.48 -30.05 11.12
C THR A 225 1.15 -29.84 11.85
N GLY A 226 0.02 -30.22 11.24
CA GLY A 226 -1.32 -30.00 11.80
C GLY A 226 -1.77 -28.53 11.79
N ILE A 227 -1.05 -27.65 11.08
CA ILE A 227 -1.36 -26.22 11.01
C ILE A 227 -2.41 -25.99 9.92
N ASN A 228 -3.55 -25.43 10.31
CA ASN A 228 -4.56 -24.97 9.36
C ASN A 228 -4.23 -23.53 8.93
N VAL A 229 -4.13 -23.30 7.62
CA VAL A 229 -3.89 -21.97 7.03
C VAL A 229 -5.18 -21.40 6.46
N VAL A 230 -5.84 -22.14 5.57
CA VAL A 230 -7.13 -21.73 5.00
C VAL A 230 -8.22 -21.83 6.05
N PHE A 231 -9.11 -20.83 6.12
CA PHE A 231 -10.18 -20.70 7.12
C PHE A 231 -9.66 -20.66 8.57
N ALA A 232 -8.45 -20.14 8.77
CA ALA A 232 -7.81 -20.05 10.07
C ALA A 232 -7.04 -18.73 10.24
N PHE A 233 -6.75 -18.37 11.49
CA PHE A 233 -5.99 -17.17 11.84
C PHE A 233 -4.64 -17.10 11.12
N THR A 234 -3.95 -18.23 10.96
CA THR A 234 -2.63 -18.28 10.28
C THR A 234 -2.71 -17.77 8.84
N GLY A 235 -3.74 -18.14 8.07
CA GLY A 235 -3.93 -17.63 6.71
C GLY A 235 -4.24 -16.14 6.68
N MET A 236 -5.05 -15.67 7.63
CA MET A 236 -5.33 -14.24 7.78
C MET A 236 -4.03 -13.47 8.05
N ALA A 237 -3.19 -13.95 8.98
CA ALA A 237 -1.91 -13.35 9.31
C ALA A 237 -0.94 -13.35 8.12
N LEU A 238 -0.84 -14.46 7.37
CA LEU A 238 -0.01 -14.53 6.16
C LEU A 238 -0.48 -13.54 5.08
N ALA A 239 -1.78 -13.46 4.85
CA ALA A 239 -2.38 -12.53 3.89
C ALA A 239 -2.10 -11.07 4.27
N THR A 240 -2.35 -10.71 5.52
CA THR A 240 -2.09 -9.36 6.02
C THR A 240 -0.59 -9.05 5.99
N MET A 241 0.28 -9.98 6.40
CA MET A 241 1.74 -9.79 6.34
C MET A 241 2.20 -9.49 4.92
N PHE A 242 1.75 -10.27 3.94
CA PHE A 242 2.11 -10.09 2.53
C PHE A 242 1.72 -8.70 2.01
N VAL A 243 0.51 -8.22 2.32
CA VAL A 243 0.04 -6.91 1.86
C VAL A 243 0.69 -5.75 2.61
N THR A 244 1.08 -5.94 3.87
CA THR A 244 1.56 -4.85 4.75
C THR A 244 3.08 -4.76 4.89
N LEU A 245 3.83 -5.81 4.56
CA LEU A 245 5.30 -5.82 4.58
C LEU A 245 5.93 -4.63 3.84
N PRO A 246 5.45 -4.23 2.64
CA PRO A 246 6.11 -3.19 1.85
C PRO A 246 6.05 -1.80 2.51
N PHE A 247 5.10 -1.56 3.42
CA PHE A 247 4.95 -0.27 4.10
C PHE A 247 6.15 0.06 4.98
N VAL A 248 6.64 -0.91 5.76
CA VAL A 248 7.84 -0.71 6.59
C VAL A 248 9.07 -0.57 5.71
N VAL A 249 9.20 -1.40 4.66
CA VAL A 249 10.39 -1.38 3.80
C VAL A 249 10.51 -0.06 3.04
N ARG A 250 9.43 0.38 2.39
CA ARG A 250 9.45 1.61 1.58
C ARG A 250 9.62 2.87 2.41
N GLU A 251 9.27 2.86 3.69
CA GLU A 251 9.52 3.99 4.56
C GLU A 251 10.96 4.05 5.04
N LEU A 252 11.58 2.89 5.30
CA LEU A 252 12.95 2.84 5.77
C LEU A 252 13.99 3.03 4.65
N ILE A 253 13.72 2.60 3.41
CA ILE A 253 14.68 2.71 2.30
C ILE A 253 15.16 4.16 2.09
N PRO A 254 14.28 5.16 1.90
CA PRO A 254 14.71 6.54 1.69
C PRO A 254 15.50 7.11 2.87
N ILE A 255 15.16 6.71 4.09
CA ILE A 255 15.83 7.17 5.32
C ILE A 255 17.25 6.60 5.38
N LEU A 256 17.39 5.31 5.13
CA LEU A 256 18.68 4.62 5.13
C LEU A 256 19.61 5.08 3.99
N GLU A 257 19.06 5.43 2.82
CA GLU A 257 19.82 5.97 1.68
C GLU A 257 20.37 7.38 1.95
N ASN A 258 19.64 8.20 2.71
CA ASN A 258 20.08 9.55 3.09
C ASN A 258 20.98 9.57 4.33
N MET A 259 21.11 8.45 5.05
CA MET A 259 21.92 8.36 6.27
C MET A 259 23.39 8.13 5.95
N ASP A 260 24.27 8.99 6.47
CA ASP A 260 25.72 8.85 6.37
C ASP A 260 26.21 7.57 7.09
N LEU A 261 27.08 6.82 6.41
CA LEU A 261 27.67 5.57 6.90
C LEU A 261 28.85 5.80 7.86
N SER A 262 29.38 7.02 7.94
CA SER A 262 30.55 7.34 8.77
C SER A 262 30.41 6.90 10.24
N GLN A 263 29.21 6.99 10.81
CA GLN A 263 28.94 6.54 12.20
C GLN A 263 29.00 5.01 12.33
N GLU A 264 28.48 4.27 11.35
CA GLU A 264 28.54 2.81 11.33
C GLU A 264 29.99 2.32 11.13
N GLU A 265 30.75 2.98 10.26
CA GLU A 265 32.16 2.69 9.99
C GLU A 265 33.07 3.00 11.19
N ALA A 266 32.82 4.11 11.90
CA ALA A 266 33.52 4.45 13.13
C ALA A 266 33.27 3.42 14.25
N ALA A 267 32.01 2.99 14.42
CA ALA A 267 31.66 1.95 15.38
C ALA A 267 32.36 0.62 15.06
N ARG A 268 32.40 0.21 13.78
CA ARG A 268 33.13 -0.98 13.33
C ARG A 268 34.63 -0.88 13.60
N THR A 269 35.23 0.30 13.41
CA THR A 269 36.66 0.54 13.69
C THR A 269 36.99 0.43 15.17
N LEU A 270 36.05 0.79 16.05
CA LEU A 270 36.15 0.57 17.51
C LEU A 270 35.93 -0.90 17.93
N GLY A 271 35.74 -1.81 16.99
CA GLY A 271 35.55 -3.24 17.23
C GLY A 271 34.11 -3.65 17.53
N ALA A 272 33.12 -2.78 17.26
CA ALA A 272 31.73 -3.16 17.39
C ALA A 272 31.34 -4.19 16.32
N ASN A 273 30.64 -5.25 16.73
CA ASN A 273 30.06 -6.21 15.78
C ASN A 273 28.80 -5.62 15.10
N ASP A 274 28.36 -6.20 13.98
CA ASP A 274 27.21 -5.66 13.23
C ASP A 274 25.91 -5.59 14.05
N TRP A 275 25.74 -6.49 15.03
CA TRP A 275 24.60 -6.45 15.95
C TRP A 275 24.66 -5.22 16.87
N GLN A 276 25.83 -4.89 17.40
CA GLN A 276 26.06 -3.68 18.19
C GLN A 276 25.90 -2.42 17.35
N VAL A 277 26.39 -2.43 16.10
CA VAL A 277 26.18 -1.31 15.15
C VAL A 277 24.68 -1.11 14.91
N PHE A 278 23.93 -2.18 14.69
CA PHE A 278 22.48 -2.11 14.50
C PHE A 278 21.77 -1.51 15.73
N TRP A 279 21.98 -2.03 16.92
CA TRP A 279 21.27 -1.57 18.12
C TRP A 279 21.70 -0.19 18.62
N ASN A 280 22.97 0.17 18.45
CA ASN A 280 23.52 1.40 19.02
C ASN A 280 23.62 2.56 18.02
N VAL A 281 23.67 2.28 16.71
CA VAL A 281 23.84 3.30 15.68
C VAL A 281 22.64 3.33 14.74
N THR A 282 22.39 2.23 14.01
CA THR A 282 21.39 2.23 12.93
C THR A 282 19.97 2.39 13.47
N LEU A 283 19.56 1.57 14.45
CA LEU A 283 18.21 1.57 14.99
C LEU A 283 17.83 2.90 15.67
N PRO A 284 18.68 3.52 16.52
CA PRO A 284 18.40 4.84 17.08
C PRO A 284 18.23 5.91 16.01
N ASN A 285 19.02 5.89 14.94
CA ASN A 285 18.93 6.89 13.87
C ASN A 285 17.65 6.75 13.04
N ILE A 286 17.17 5.52 12.79
CA ILE A 286 15.95 5.29 12.00
C ILE A 286 14.67 5.24 12.84
N ARG A 287 14.72 5.38 14.17
CA ARG A 287 13.61 5.06 15.08
C ARG A 287 12.30 5.77 14.75
N TRP A 288 12.36 7.04 14.34
CA TRP A 288 11.17 7.82 14.00
C TRP A 288 10.58 7.40 12.65
N GLY A 289 11.46 7.15 11.68
CA GLY A 289 11.07 6.57 10.39
C GLY A 289 10.45 5.20 10.54
N LEU A 290 11.06 4.35 11.38
CA LEU A 290 10.55 3.03 11.71
C LEU A 290 9.18 3.11 12.36
N LEU A 291 9.00 4.00 13.35
CA LEU A 291 7.72 4.19 14.03
C LEU A 291 6.63 4.67 13.06
N TYR A 292 6.96 5.58 12.15
CA TYR A 292 6.04 6.00 11.09
C TYR A 292 5.67 4.83 10.16
N GLY A 293 6.65 4.03 9.73
CA GLY A 293 6.40 2.81 8.95
C GLY A 293 5.53 1.79 9.69
N VAL A 294 5.73 1.62 11.00
CA VAL A 294 4.89 0.77 11.88
C VAL A 294 3.46 1.27 11.95
N ILE A 295 3.27 2.58 12.09
CA ILE A 295 1.94 3.22 12.15
C ILE A 295 1.19 3.01 10.83
N LEU A 296 1.85 3.20 9.69
CA LEU A 296 1.26 2.95 8.37
C LEU A 296 0.94 1.45 8.16
N CYS A 297 1.85 0.57 8.57
CA CYS A 297 1.65 -0.87 8.54
C CYS A 297 0.43 -1.28 9.37
N ASN A 298 0.27 -0.71 10.57
CA ASN A 298 -0.87 -0.95 11.45
C ASN A 298 -2.19 -0.43 10.85
N ALA A 299 -2.19 0.80 10.32
CA ALA A 299 -3.36 1.37 9.65
C ALA A 299 -3.83 0.48 8.49
N ARG A 300 -2.88 -0.01 7.68
CA ARG A 300 -3.19 -0.93 6.58
C ARG A 300 -3.66 -2.29 7.08
N ALA A 301 -3.05 -2.85 8.13
CA ALA A 301 -3.44 -4.14 8.69
C ALA A 301 -4.87 -4.13 9.24
N MET A 302 -5.27 -3.06 9.94
CA MET A 302 -6.63 -2.88 10.46
C MET A 302 -7.67 -2.72 9.34
N GLY A 303 -7.29 -2.09 8.24
CA GLY A 303 -8.14 -1.87 7.07
C GLY A 303 -8.12 -3.01 6.05
N GLU A 304 -7.42 -4.11 6.31
CA GLU A 304 -7.33 -5.20 5.34
C GLU A 304 -8.65 -5.98 5.28
N PHE A 305 -9.18 -6.09 4.05
CA PHE A 305 -10.48 -6.70 3.76
C PHE A 305 -10.34 -7.72 2.65
N GLY A 306 -9.75 -7.34 1.51
CA GLY A 306 -9.83 -8.14 0.28
C GLY A 306 -9.06 -9.45 0.36
N ALA A 307 -7.85 -9.45 0.92
CA ALA A 307 -7.09 -10.70 1.04
C ALA A 307 -7.67 -11.61 2.15
N VAL A 308 -8.10 -11.00 3.24
CA VAL A 308 -8.63 -11.70 4.42
C VAL A 308 -10.02 -12.30 4.13
N SER A 309 -10.89 -11.65 3.35
CA SER A 309 -12.25 -12.15 3.03
C SER A 309 -12.22 -13.51 2.34
N VAL A 310 -11.26 -13.72 1.43
CA VAL A 310 -11.15 -14.96 0.65
C VAL A 310 -10.51 -16.09 1.46
N ILE A 311 -9.44 -15.82 2.20
CA ILE A 311 -8.71 -16.87 2.93
C ILE A 311 -9.36 -17.26 4.25
N SER A 312 -10.05 -16.33 4.92
CA SER A 312 -10.69 -16.56 6.22
C SER A 312 -12.00 -17.34 6.11
N GLY A 313 -12.68 -17.25 4.96
CA GLY A 313 -14.04 -17.76 4.77
C GLY A 313 -15.12 -16.99 5.53
N ASN A 314 -14.76 -15.89 6.21
CA ASN A 314 -15.66 -15.04 7.00
C ASN A 314 -16.57 -15.84 7.96
N ILE A 315 -15.96 -16.66 8.82
CA ILE A 315 -16.71 -17.51 9.76
C ILE A 315 -16.97 -16.70 11.05
N ILE A 316 -18.25 -16.45 11.33
CA ILE A 316 -18.72 -15.76 12.54
C ILE A 316 -18.17 -16.47 13.79
N GLY A 317 -17.67 -15.69 14.75
CA GLY A 317 -17.08 -16.22 15.99
C GLY A 317 -15.78 -17.01 15.83
N ARG A 318 -15.14 -17.01 14.64
CA ARG A 318 -13.88 -17.73 14.38
C ARG A 318 -12.84 -16.93 13.60
N THR A 319 -13.19 -16.47 12.39
CA THR A 319 -12.23 -15.86 11.44
C THR A 319 -12.70 -14.52 10.87
N GLN A 320 -13.79 -13.99 11.41
CA GLN A 320 -14.32 -12.69 11.04
C GLN A 320 -13.53 -11.56 11.69
N THR A 321 -12.95 -10.67 10.89
CA THR A 321 -12.39 -9.37 11.33
C THR A 321 -13.49 -8.32 11.37
N LEU A 322 -13.23 -7.19 12.02
CA LEU A 322 -14.17 -6.07 12.07
C LEU A 322 -14.56 -5.55 10.66
N THR A 323 -13.65 -5.57 9.70
CA THR A 323 -13.95 -5.22 8.29
C THR A 323 -14.91 -6.21 7.64
N LEU A 324 -14.78 -7.50 7.92
CA LEU A 324 -15.70 -8.54 7.45
C LEU A 324 -17.04 -8.51 8.19
N PHE A 325 -17.05 -8.12 9.46
CA PHE A 325 -18.27 -7.92 10.24
C PHE A 325 -19.13 -6.81 9.64
N VAL A 326 -18.53 -5.66 9.26
CA VAL A 326 -19.24 -4.58 8.55
C VAL A 326 -19.90 -5.10 7.28
N GLU A 327 -19.19 -5.90 6.49
CA GLU A 327 -19.71 -6.49 5.25
C GLU A 327 -20.88 -7.44 5.52
N SER A 328 -20.73 -8.38 6.47
CA SER A 328 -21.77 -9.34 6.84
C SER A 328 -23.02 -8.64 7.37
N ALA A 329 -22.86 -7.74 8.35
CA ALA A 329 -23.97 -6.99 8.95
C ALA A 329 -24.72 -6.16 7.90
N TYR A 330 -24.00 -5.54 6.96
CA TYR A 330 -24.62 -4.79 5.87
C TYR A 330 -25.40 -5.70 4.91
N LYS A 331 -24.84 -6.87 4.54
CA LYS A 331 -25.49 -7.86 3.68
C LYS A 331 -26.73 -8.49 4.33
N GLU A 332 -26.74 -8.60 5.64
CA GLU A 332 -27.87 -9.10 6.44
C GLU A 332 -28.93 -8.03 6.72
N TYR A 333 -28.78 -6.83 6.13
CA TYR A 333 -29.64 -5.66 6.34
C TYR A 333 -29.67 -5.14 7.79
N ASN A 334 -28.70 -5.55 8.62
CA ASN A 334 -28.45 -4.94 9.92
C ASN A 334 -27.52 -3.73 9.77
N THR A 335 -28.06 -2.68 9.16
CA THR A 335 -27.32 -1.46 8.82
C THR A 335 -26.76 -0.78 10.07
N GLU A 336 -27.49 -0.77 11.18
CA GLU A 336 -27.04 -0.18 12.44
C GLU A 336 -25.78 -0.84 12.99
N ALA A 337 -25.74 -2.17 13.05
CA ALA A 337 -24.55 -2.88 13.49
C ALA A 337 -23.37 -2.64 12.54
N ALA A 338 -23.63 -2.61 11.23
CA ALA A 338 -22.61 -2.32 10.22
C ALA A 338 -22.01 -0.91 10.38
N PHE A 339 -22.85 0.11 10.56
CA PHE A 339 -22.39 1.49 10.75
C PHE A 339 -21.74 1.70 12.12
N ALA A 340 -22.20 1.02 13.18
CA ALA A 340 -21.54 1.03 14.48
C ALA A 340 -20.10 0.47 14.39
N ALA A 341 -19.92 -0.65 13.70
CA ALA A 341 -18.59 -1.23 13.44
C ALA A 341 -17.72 -0.33 12.55
N ALA A 342 -18.30 0.32 11.54
CA ALA A 342 -17.61 1.29 10.71
C ALA A 342 -17.16 2.54 11.48
N VAL A 343 -17.97 3.03 12.43
CA VAL A 343 -17.57 4.12 13.34
C VAL A 343 -16.39 3.69 14.20
N LEU A 344 -16.38 2.46 14.73
CA LEU A 344 -15.25 1.97 15.52
C LEU A 344 -13.97 1.85 14.69
N LEU A 345 -14.04 1.31 13.46
CA LEU A 345 -12.90 1.30 12.53
C LEU A 345 -12.41 2.71 12.21
N SER A 346 -13.33 3.65 12.01
CA SER A 346 -13.00 5.05 11.76
C SER A 346 -12.30 5.68 12.97
N ALA A 347 -12.76 5.38 14.19
CA ALA A 347 -12.12 5.84 15.42
C ALA A 347 -10.71 5.25 15.60
N LEU A 348 -10.51 3.96 15.27
CA LEU A 348 -9.17 3.33 15.28
C LEU A 348 -8.24 3.96 14.24
N ALA A 349 -8.75 4.26 13.04
CA ALA A 349 -7.99 4.93 11.99
C ALA A 349 -7.61 6.36 12.39
N LEU A 350 -8.55 7.13 12.93
CA LEU A 350 -8.31 8.49 13.45
C LEU A 350 -7.33 8.46 14.63
N GLY A 351 -7.44 7.49 15.54
CA GLY A 351 -6.48 7.29 16.62
C GLY A 351 -5.08 7.01 16.11
N THR A 352 -4.95 6.14 15.09
CA THR A 352 -3.67 5.86 14.44
C THR A 352 -3.09 7.10 13.75
N LEU A 353 -3.93 7.90 13.10
CA LEU A 353 -3.54 9.17 12.47
C LEU A 353 -3.12 10.23 13.50
N TRP A 354 -3.81 10.31 14.64
CA TRP A 354 -3.43 11.21 15.73
C TRP A 354 -2.08 10.82 16.34
N ILE A 355 -1.82 9.52 16.52
CA ILE A 355 -0.51 9.01 16.95
C ILE A 355 0.56 9.37 15.91
N LYS A 356 0.26 9.22 14.62
CA LYS A 356 1.15 9.59 13.51
C LYS A 356 1.62 11.05 13.61
N ASP A 357 0.67 11.97 13.79
CA ASP A 357 0.93 13.41 13.91
C ASP A 357 1.86 13.72 15.10
N LYS A 358 1.57 13.11 16.26
CA LYS A 358 2.41 13.26 17.46
C LYS A 358 3.83 12.71 17.28
N VAL A 359 3.98 11.64 16.50
CA VAL A 359 5.27 11.03 16.18
C VAL A 359 6.10 11.93 15.24
N GLU A 360 5.48 12.53 14.22
CA GLU A 360 6.15 13.49 13.33
C GLU A 360 6.60 14.75 14.10
N GLU A 361 5.76 15.28 15.00
CA GLU A 361 6.12 16.40 15.88
C GLU A 361 7.35 16.07 16.75
N ALA A 362 7.38 14.87 17.35
CA ALA A 362 8.48 14.42 18.20
C ALA A 362 9.78 14.20 17.40
N ALA A 363 9.67 13.65 16.18
CA ALA A 363 10.80 13.48 15.27
C ALA A 363 11.40 14.84 14.86
N ALA A 364 10.57 15.81 14.50
CA ALA A 364 11.00 17.15 14.13
C ALA A 364 11.56 17.94 15.34
N ALA A 365 11.15 17.63 16.56
CA ALA A 365 11.72 18.20 17.77
C ALA A 365 13.13 17.67 18.05
N GLU A 366 13.42 16.42 17.71
CA GLU A 366 14.75 15.83 17.90
C GLU A 366 15.74 16.28 16.83
N SER A 367 15.34 16.38 15.56
CA SER A 367 16.25 16.86 14.50
C SER A 367 16.70 18.32 14.66
N ARG A 368 16.07 19.07 15.59
CA ARG A 368 16.45 20.45 15.94
C ARG A 368 17.47 20.52 17.08
N LYS A 369 17.73 19.42 17.78
CA LYS A 369 18.75 19.31 18.82
C LYS A 369 20.06 18.84 18.20
#